data_AF-A0A2T9X8P2-F1
#
_entry.id   AF-A0A2T9X8P2-F1
#
_cell.length_a   1.000
_cell.length_b   1.000
_cell.length_c   1.000
_cell.angle_alpha   90.00
_cell.angle_beta   90.00
_cell.angle_gamma   90.00
#
_symmetry.space_group_name_H-M   'P 1'
#
loop_
_entity.id
_entity.type
_entity.pdbx_description
1 polymer ?
#
loop_
_entity_poly.entity_id
_entity_poly.type
_entity_poly.pdbx_seq_one_letter_code
_entity_poly.pdbx_strand_id
1 'polypeptide(L)'
;MILAKSLSYFLKKNGINEIYVNKVKRRGNSYLQDIALNILIKDFKLKETEILGKLKAEEDEIKIFSGKGSEKVNYEIAKDGKRDIIIDFPKFPVFIIDLSLWNRHSEEERNRLIVQILCSINSIRKYLWDFNLSINNFPQGFSLSILNKVRFNVAPEGNAIILNPYGEIEATEELIRNTQTFIIGGIIDRSGWKYATYEMAKIAKYDFPHVKIALRGSTVGVPDRINKIIEIILRVYYGEKLENVILDLQSNADKFNRLLVEKQKGNLKEAIQWLKPSEKVLRRLGIQSNSA
;
A
#
# COMPACT_ATOMS: atom_id res chain seq x y z
N MET A 1 9.07 8.09 6.78
CA MET A 1 8.74 6.65 6.74
C MET A 1 9.22 6.03 8.04
N ILE A 2 8.38 5.27 8.74
CA ILE A 2 8.63 4.94 10.16
C ILE A 2 9.80 3.96 10.31
N LEU A 3 9.89 2.90 9.50
CA LEU A 3 10.97 1.91 9.64
C LEU A 3 12.34 2.48 9.25
N ALA A 4 12.39 3.37 8.26
CA ALA A 4 13.60 4.10 7.90
C ALA A 4 14.16 4.89 9.10
N LYS A 5 13.29 5.62 9.81
CA LYS A 5 13.66 6.38 11.01
C LYS A 5 14.12 5.47 12.14
N SER A 6 13.44 4.35 12.35
CA SER A 6 13.80 3.36 13.36
C SER A 6 15.18 2.74 13.11
N LEU A 7 15.46 2.34 11.87
CA LEU A 7 16.78 1.85 11.47
C LEU A 7 17.86 2.94 11.62
N SER A 8 17.61 4.16 11.16
CA SER A 8 18.53 5.29 11.31
C SER A 8 18.87 5.53 12.79
N TYR A 9 17.85 5.55 13.65
CA TYR A 9 18.03 5.71 15.09
C TYR A 9 18.90 4.61 15.70
N PHE A 10 18.64 3.35 15.36
CA PHE A 10 19.47 2.23 15.80
C PHE A 10 20.93 2.41 15.37
N LEU A 11 21.19 2.75 14.11
CA LEU A 11 22.55 2.91 13.58
C LEU A 11 23.28 4.07 14.28
N LYS A 12 22.65 5.25 14.37
CA LYS A 12 23.22 6.43 15.05
C LYS A 12 23.52 6.17 16.52
N LYS A 13 22.61 5.51 17.23
CA LYS A 13 22.81 5.15 18.65
C LYS A 13 24.04 4.25 18.86
N ASN A 14 24.43 3.51 17.83
CA ASN A 14 25.61 2.64 17.85
C ASN A 14 26.84 3.28 17.19
N GLY A 15 26.82 4.58 16.89
CA GLY A 15 27.94 5.29 16.25
C GLY A 15 28.17 4.91 14.79
N ILE A 16 27.16 4.34 14.13
CA ILE A 16 27.26 3.89 12.73
C ILE A 16 26.58 4.93 11.83
N ASN A 17 27.36 5.58 10.98
CA ASN A 17 26.90 6.56 9.99
C ASN A 17 27.09 6.07 8.54
N GLU A 18 27.69 4.91 8.35
CA GLU A 18 27.90 4.29 7.05
C GLU A 18 27.60 2.80 7.10
N ILE A 19 26.88 2.31 6.09
CA ILE A 19 26.57 0.89 5.94
C ILE A 19 26.74 0.45 4.50
N TYR A 20 27.29 -0.75 4.33
CA TYR A 20 27.26 -1.48 3.08
C TYR A 20 26.08 -2.44 3.05
N VAL A 21 25.48 -2.58 1.88
CA VAL A 21 24.43 -3.56 1.67
C VAL A 21 24.51 -4.14 0.26
N ASN A 22 24.57 -5.48 0.18
CA ASN A 22 24.58 -6.19 -1.08
C ASN A 22 23.17 -6.26 -1.69
N LYS A 23 22.93 -5.52 -2.78
CA LYS A 23 21.71 -5.51 -3.60
C LYS A 23 20.41 -5.41 -2.79
N VAL A 24 19.86 -4.19 -2.70
CA VAL A 24 18.51 -3.95 -2.14
C VAL A 24 17.49 -3.84 -3.26
N LYS A 25 16.42 -4.64 -3.18
CA LYS A 25 15.24 -4.45 -4.02
C LYS A 25 14.58 -3.13 -3.62
N ARG A 26 14.58 -2.17 -4.55
CA ARG A 26 13.92 -0.87 -4.36
C ARG A 26 12.41 -1.02 -4.52
N ARG A 27 11.63 -0.53 -3.55
CA ARG A 27 10.16 -0.56 -3.58
C ARG A 27 9.51 0.81 -3.56
N GLY A 28 10.21 1.77 -2.97
CA GLY A 28 9.80 3.16 -2.87
C GLY A 28 11.01 4.07 -2.81
N ASN A 29 10.86 5.20 -2.13
CA ASN A 29 11.84 6.28 -2.21
C ASN A 29 12.97 6.16 -1.17
N SER A 30 12.84 5.36 -0.11
CA SER A 30 13.85 5.24 0.96
C SER A 30 14.62 3.92 0.92
N TYR A 31 15.94 3.99 0.87
CA TYR A 31 16.88 2.87 1.06
C TYR A 31 16.79 2.31 2.45
N LEU A 32 16.75 3.14 3.49
CA LEU A 32 16.64 2.66 4.87
C LEU A 32 15.34 1.87 5.09
N GLN A 33 14.21 2.28 4.51
CA GLN A 33 12.97 1.51 4.52
C GLN A 33 13.18 0.10 3.91
N ASP A 34 13.76 0.02 2.72
CA ASP A 34 13.94 -1.26 2.03
C ASP A 34 14.96 -2.18 2.72
N ILE A 35 15.96 -1.61 3.40
CA ILE A 35 16.93 -2.34 4.22
C ILE A 35 16.26 -2.86 5.50
N ALA A 36 15.48 -2.03 6.20
CA ALA A 36 14.71 -2.43 7.38
C ALA A 36 13.76 -3.59 7.07
N LEU A 37 13.15 -3.61 5.88
CA LEU A 37 12.36 -4.75 5.42
C LEU A 37 13.17 -6.05 5.26
N ASN A 38 14.42 -5.97 4.76
CA ASN A 38 15.26 -7.17 4.67
C ASN A 38 15.63 -7.68 6.07
N ILE A 39 15.84 -6.80 7.04
CA ILE A 39 16.04 -7.18 8.45
C ILE A 39 14.81 -7.93 8.96
N LEU A 40 13.62 -7.33 8.88
CA LEU A 40 12.39 -7.91 9.43
C LEU A 40 11.90 -9.19 8.70
N ILE A 41 12.06 -9.27 7.39
CA ILE A 41 11.49 -10.36 6.58
C ILE A 41 12.51 -11.48 6.35
N LYS A 42 13.79 -11.13 6.15
CA LYS A 42 14.85 -12.08 5.75
C LYS A 42 15.89 -12.32 6.84
N ASP A 43 15.70 -11.73 8.02
CA ASP A 43 16.61 -11.86 9.17
C ASP A 43 18.03 -11.38 8.83
N PHE A 44 18.14 -10.24 8.13
CA PHE A 44 19.43 -9.60 7.92
C PHE A 44 19.91 -8.97 9.23
N LYS A 45 21.20 -9.09 9.49
CA LYS A 45 21.86 -8.67 10.73
C LYS A 45 23.06 -7.79 10.42
N LEU A 46 23.56 -7.11 11.44
CA LEU A 46 24.76 -6.30 11.33
C LEU A 46 26.01 -7.18 11.39
N LYS A 47 26.99 -6.83 10.57
CA LYS A 47 28.29 -7.47 10.44
C LYS A 47 29.37 -6.40 10.42
N GLU A 48 30.32 -6.49 11.33
CA GLU A 48 31.57 -5.75 11.22
C GLU A 48 32.43 -6.37 10.13
N THR A 49 32.96 -5.53 9.25
CA THR A 49 33.71 -5.96 8.07
C THR A 49 34.64 -4.86 7.59
N GLU A 50 35.33 -5.11 6.49
CA GLU A 50 36.07 -4.10 5.74
C GLU A 50 35.77 -4.37 4.27
N ILE A 51 34.88 -3.56 3.69
CA ILE A 51 34.44 -3.74 2.30
C ILE A 51 34.50 -2.41 1.54
N LEU A 52 34.86 -2.50 0.26
CA LEU A 52 34.82 -1.34 -0.63
C LEU A 52 33.45 -1.22 -1.31
N GLY A 53 32.88 -0.02 -1.27
CA GLY A 53 31.55 0.26 -1.79
C GLY A 53 31.49 1.54 -2.62
N LYS A 54 30.42 1.67 -3.42
CA LYS A 54 30.03 2.93 -4.07
C LYS A 54 28.83 3.53 -3.34
N LEU A 55 28.90 4.81 -3.00
CA LEU A 55 27.79 5.55 -2.40
C LEU A 55 26.56 5.50 -3.32
N LYS A 56 25.42 5.10 -2.77
CA LYS A 56 24.13 5.01 -3.48
C LYS A 56 23.13 6.04 -3.02
N ALA A 57 23.11 6.31 -1.73
CA ALA A 57 22.21 7.28 -1.11
C ALA A 57 22.80 7.75 0.21
N GLU A 58 22.30 8.90 0.67
CA GLU A 58 22.47 9.37 2.02
C GLU A 58 21.08 9.72 2.55
N GLU A 59 20.66 9.04 3.62
CA GLU A 59 19.32 9.20 4.21
C GLU A 59 19.47 9.34 5.71
N ASP A 60 18.91 10.41 6.28
CA ASP A 60 18.99 10.69 7.71
C ASP A 60 20.43 10.61 8.24
N GLU A 61 21.39 11.21 7.52
CA GLU A 61 22.84 11.20 7.81
C GLU A 61 23.49 9.80 7.82
N ILE A 62 22.80 8.79 7.28
CA ILE A 62 23.36 7.46 7.04
C ILE A 62 23.77 7.34 5.58
N LYS A 63 25.06 7.16 5.33
CA LYS A 63 25.61 6.87 4.00
C LYS A 63 25.43 5.39 3.67
N ILE A 64 24.83 5.13 2.52
CA ILE A 64 24.45 3.77 2.10
C ILE A 64 25.26 3.40 0.87
N PHE A 65 26.08 2.37 1.02
CA PHE A 65 27.00 1.89 0.00
C PHE A 65 26.54 0.55 -0.59
N SER A 66 26.81 0.35 -1.88
CA SER A 66 26.52 -0.92 -2.55
C SER A 66 27.33 -1.11 -3.84
N GLY A 67 27.67 -2.35 -4.15
CA GLY A 67 28.41 -2.71 -5.38
C GLY A 67 29.87 -2.26 -5.34
N LYS A 68 30.57 -2.42 -6.46
CA LYS A 68 32.00 -2.09 -6.56
C LYS A 68 32.23 -0.58 -6.46
N GLY A 69 33.16 -0.16 -5.61
CA GLY A 69 33.63 1.22 -5.46
C GLY A 69 34.97 1.26 -4.70
N SER A 70 35.37 2.44 -4.27
CA SER A 70 36.67 2.70 -3.60
C SER A 70 36.53 3.11 -2.13
N GLU A 71 35.32 3.38 -1.66
CA GLU A 71 35.08 3.86 -0.30
C GLU A 71 35.07 2.67 0.66
N LYS A 72 35.93 2.72 1.68
CA LYS A 72 35.98 1.69 2.73
C LYS A 72 34.83 1.88 3.69
N VAL A 73 34.09 0.80 3.95
CA VAL A 73 32.93 0.76 4.86
C VAL A 73 33.13 -0.36 5.86
N ASN A 74 32.93 -0.06 7.14
CA ASN A 74 33.26 -0.99 8.23
C ASN A 74 32.07 -1.85 8.71
N TYR A 75 30.87 -1.56 8.22
CA TYR A 75 29.65 -2.26 8.61
C TYR A 75 28.86 -2.70 7.39
N GLU A 76 28.41 -3.96 7.39
CA GLU A 76 27.51 -4.52 6.40
C GLU A 76 26.21 -5.00 7.07
N ILE A 77 25.08 -4.82 6.38
CA ILE A 77 23.81 -5.45 6.75
C ILE A 77 23.56 -6.63 5.80
N ALA A 78 23.72 -7.85 6.31
CA ALA A 78 23.67 -9.09 5.53
C ALA A 78 23.09 -10.27 6.32
N LYS A 79 22.76 -11.36 5.62
CA LYS A 79 22.12 -12.55 6.20
C LYS A 79 23.07 -13.37 7.09
N ASP A 80 24.37 -13.33 6.80
CA ASP A 80 25.44 -13.95 7.58
C ASP A 80 25.97 -13.06 8.72
N GLY A 81 25.37 -11.88 8.91
CA GLY A 81 25.65 -11.03 10.06
C GLY A 81 25.28 -11.71 11.38
N LYS A 82 25.94 -11.30 12.46
CA LYS A 82 25.79 -11.94 13.78
C LYS A 82 25.08 -11.07 14.80
N ARG A 83 25.13 -9.74 14.62
CA ARG A 83 24.59 -8.80 15.59
C ARG A 83 23.18 -8.39 15.19
N ASP A 84 22.23 -8.63 16.08
CA ASP A 84 20.83 -8.30 15.85
C ASP A 84 20.63 -6.78 15.72
N ILE A 85 19.72 -6.41 14.81
CA ILE A 85 19.28 -5.03 14.61
C ILE A 85 17.84 -4.94 15.10
N ILE A 86 17.63 -4.13 16.13
CA ILE A 86 16.29 -3.93 16.70
C ILE A 86 15.61 -2.83 15.90
N ILE A 87 14.54 -3.19 15.19
CA ILE A 87 13.67 -2.27 14.47
C ILE A 87 12.36 -2.16 15.23
N ASP A 88 12.13 -0.99 15.83
CA ASP A 88 10.81 -0.63 16.32
C ASP A 88 9.91 -0.32 15.11
N PHE A 89 8.81 -1.06 14.99
CA PHE A 89 7.86 -0.93 13.90
C PHE A 89 6.49 -0.50 14.44
N PRO A 90 5.73 0.29 13.66
CA PRO A 90 4.46 0.80 14.14
C PRO A 90 3.41 -0.31 14.20
N LYS A 91 2.68 -0.39 15.31
CA LYS A 91 1.54 -1.31 15.47
C LYS A 91 0.38 -0.96 14.51
N PHE A 92 0.22 0.33 14.20
CA PHE A 92 -0.87 0.88 13.38
C PHE A 92 -0.35 1.72 12.21
N PRO A 93 -1.11 1.85 11.12
CA PRO A 93 -2.41 1.23 10.89
C PRO A 93 -2.31 -0.29 10.59
N VAL A 94 -3.40 -1.01 10.81
CA VAL A 94 -3.58 -2.42 10.42
C VAL A 94 -4.60 -2.49 9.29
N PHE A 95 -4.28 -3.24 8.25
CA PHE A 95 -5.17 -3.52 7.14
C PHE A 95 -5.61 -4.97 7.20
N ILE A 96 -6.92 -5.21 7.21
CA ILE A 96 -7.51 -6.54 7.17
C ILE A 96 -8.13 -6.71 5.80
N ILE A 97 -7.68 -7.71 5.04
CA ILE A 97 -8.36 -8.16 3.83
C ILE A 97 -9.22 -9.37 4.21
N ASP A 98 -10.53 -9.20 4.17
CA ASP A 98 -11.50 -10.22 4.57
C ASP A 98 -11.94 -11.08 3.38
N LEU A 99 -11.77 -12.40 3.49
CA LEU A 99 -12.08 -13.36 2.44
C LEU A 99 -13.37 -14.17 2.69
N SER A 100 -14.28 -13.69 3.55
CA SER A 100 -15.54 -14.39 3.87
C SER A 100 -16.39 -14.72 2.64
N LEU A 101 -16.27 -13.93 1.56
CA LEU A 101 -16.95 -14.16 0.30
C LEU A 101 -16.12 -14.95 -0.74
N TRP A 102 -15.03 -15.59 -0.33
CA TRP A 102 -14.13 -16.34 -1.22
C TRP A 102 -14.87 -17.31 -2.13
N ASN A 103 -15.79 -18.08 -1.55
CA ASN A 103 -16.51 -19.14 -2.26
C ASN A 103 -17.48 -18.62 -3.34
N ARG A 104 -17.89 -17.35 -3.26
CA ARG A 104 -18.78 -16.72 -4.24
C ARG A 104 -18.04 -16.33 -5.52
N HIS A 105 -16.72 -16.14 -5.45
CA HIS A 105 -15.91 -15.79 -6.61
C HIS A 105 -15.74 -17.01 -7.54
N SER A 106 -15.74 -16.74 -8.84
CA SER A 106 -15.23 -17.68 -9.85
C SER A 106 -13.72 -17.92 -9.66
N GLU A 107 -13.19 -18.97 -10.29
CA GLU A 107 -11.76 -19.27 -10.24
C GLU A 107 -10.91 -18.11 -10.79
N GLU A 108 -11.33 -17.49 -11.89
CA GLU A 108 -10.64 -16.34 -12.47
C GLU A 108 -10.61 -15.14 -11.51
N GLU A 109 -11.71 -14.88 -10.81
CA GLU A 109 -11.80 -13.82 -9.81
C GLU A 109 -10.94 -14.12 -8.58
N ARG A 110 -10.90 -15.37 -8.11
CA ARG A 110 -9.99 -15.81 -7.03
C ARG A 110 -8.53 -15.59 -7.39
N ASN A 111 -8.13 -15.95 -8.61
CA ASN A 111 -6.75 -15.72 -9.09
C ASN A 111 -6.41 -14.23 -9.11
N ARG A 112 -7.34 -13.37 -9.55
CA ARG A 112 -7.17 -11.91 -9.52
C ARG A 112 -7.10 -11.37 -8.10
N LEU A 113 -7.91 -11.90 -7.18
CA LEU A 113 -7.90 -11.53 -5.78
C LEU A 113 -6.54 -11.84 -5.14
N ILE A 114 -5.99 -13.03 -5.39
CA ILE A 114 -4.63 -13.40 -4.96
C ILE A 114 -3.61 -12.39 -5.49
N VAL A 115 -3.67 -12.05 -6.79
CA VAL A 115 -2.77 -11.03 -7.36
C VAL A 115 -2.90 -9.69 -6.65
N GLN A 116 -4.12 -9.23 -6.35
CA GLN A 116 -4.32 -7.99 -5.61
C GLN A 116 -3.78 -8.05 -4.17
N ILE A 117 -3.91 -9.20 -3.49
CA ILE A 117 -3.31 -9.41 -2.15
C ILE A 117 -1.78 -9.35 -2.22
N LEU A 118 -1.16 -10.02 -3.19
CA LEU A 118 0.30 -9.96 -3.41
C LEU A 118 0.78 -8.54 -3.72
N CYS A 119 0.02 -7.78 -4.52
CA CYS A 119 0.28 -6.36 -4.78
C CYS A 119 0.09 -5.50 -3.52
N SER A 120 -0.84 -5.85 -2.64
CA SER A 120 -1.10 -5.16 -1.38
C SER A 120 0.08 -5.27 -0.43
N ILE A 121 0.72 -6.45 -0.34
CA ILE A 121 1.95 -6.65 0.43
C ILE A 121 3.05 -5.69 -0.06
N ASN A 122 3.22 -5.56 -1.37
CA ASN A 122 4.20 -4.62 -1.92
C ASN A 122 3.84 -3.16 -1.63
N SER A 123 2.55 -2.81 -1.61
CA SER A 123 2.06 -1.46 -1.30
C SER A 123 2.31 -1.11 0.17
N ILE A 124 2.03 -2.04 1.08
CA ILE A 124 2.34 -1.92 2.52
C ILE A 124 3.84 -1.73 2.73
N ARG A 125 4.69 -2.57 2.12
CA ARG A 125 6.15 -2.49 2.24
C ARG A 125 6.74 -1.13 1.83
N LYS A 126 6.05 -0.37 0.96
CA LYS A 126 6.49 0.98 0.63
C LYS A 126 6.45 1.93 1.82
N TYR A 127 5.68 1.69 2.88
CA TYR A 127 5.50 2.64 3.98
C TYR A 127 5.73 2.00 5.37
N LEU A 128 5.33 0.73 5.49
CA LEU A 128 5.23 -0.10 6.67
C LEU A 128 5.92 -1.45 6.41
N TRP A 129 5.47 -2.52 7.05
CA TRP A 129 5.90 -3.90 6.78
C TRP A 129 4.72 -4.88 6.89
N ASP A 130 4.98 -6.14 6.55
CA ASP A 130 3.94 -7.17 6.33
C ASP A 130 3.01 -7.39 7.53
N PHE A 131 3.47 -7.17 8.75
CA PHE A 131 2.66 -7.36 9.97
C PHE A 131 1.53 -6.34 10.10
N ASN A 132 1.60 -5.22 9.37
CA ASN A 132 0.49 -4.27 9.24
C ASN A 132 -0.61 -4.77 8.29
N LEU A 133 -0.46 -5.95 7.67
CA LEU A 133 -1.47 -6.60 6.86
C LEU A 133 -1.92 -7.92 7.53
N SER A 134 -3.23 -8.16 7.52
CA SER A 134 -3.84 -9.44 7.91
C SER A 134 -4.76 -9.94 6.82
N ILE A 135 -4.75 -11.26 6.59
CA ILE A 135 -5.76 -11.93 5.77
C ILE A 135 -6.70 -12.68 6.71
N ASN A 136 -7.99 -12.35 6.65
CA ASN A 136 -9.00 -12.92 7.52
C ASN A 136 -9.97 -13.80 6.74
N ASN A 137 -10.58 -14.77 7.41
CA ASN A 137 -11.65 -15.63 6.87
C ASN A 137 -11.27 -16.31 5.54
N PHE A 138 -10.02 -16.73 5.43
CA PHE A 138 -9.44 -17.36 4.23
C PHE A 138 -9.87 -18.83 4.09
N PRO A 139 -9.94 -19.37 2.85
CA PRO A 139 -10.29 -20.77 2.63
C PRO A 139 -9.20 -21.72 3.13
N GLN A 140 -9.56 -22.98 3.37
CA GLN A 140 -8.59 -24.01 3.70
C GLN A 140 -7.52 -24.14 2.59
N GLY A 141 -6.26 -24.27 2.99
CA GLY A 141 -5.14 -24.37 2.04
C GLY A 141 -4.71 -23.04 1.40
N PHE A 142 -5.31 -21.90 1.81
CA PHE A 142 -4.86 -20.58 1.37
C PHE A 142 -3.38 -20.37 1.71
N SER A 143 -2.59 -19.99 0.71
CA SER A 143 -1.19 -19.65 0.88
C SER A 143 -0.77 -18.55 -0.08
N LEU A 144 0.27 -17.82 0.30
CA LEU A 144 0.86 -16.77 -0.52
C LEU A 144 2.22 -17.23 -1.02
N SER A 145 2.46 -17.09 -2.33
CA SER A 145 3.64 -17.62 -3.02
C SER A 145 4.94 -16.85 -2.78
N ILE A 146 4.93 -15.84 -1.91
CA ILE A 146 6.09 -14.99 -1.64
C ILE A 146 6.49 -15.09 -0.17
N LEU A 147 7.79 -14.95 0.11
CA LEU A 147 8.25 -14.77 1.49
C LEU A 147 7.60 -13.52 2.09
N ASN A 148 6.91 -13.72 3.22
CA ASN A 148 6.17 -12.67 3.90
C ASN A 148 6.01 -12.97 5.40
N LYS A 149 5.59 -11.95 6.14
CA LYS A 149 5.21 -12.02 7.57
C LYS A 149 3.79 -11.50 7.79
N VAL A 150 2.91 -11.70 6.80
CA VAL A 150 1.50 -11.29 6.87
C VAL A 150 0.81 -12.07 7.97
N ARG A 151 -0.07 -11.41 8.72
CA ARG A 151 -0.84 -12.05 9.78
C ARG A 151 -2.10 -12.70 9.23
N PHE A 152 -2.71 -13.56 10.05
CA PHE A 152 -3.92 -14.28 9.70
C PHE A 152 -4.93 -14.19 10.83
N ASN A 153 -6.19 -13.93 10.49
CA ASN A 153 -7.32 -13.85 11.44
C ASN A 153 -7.06 -12.94 12.64
N VAL A 154 -6.45 -11.77 12.41
CA VAL A 154 -6.28 -10.74 13.44
C VAL A 154 -7.63 -10.10 13.73
N ALA A 155 -7.98 -10.02 15.01
CA ALA A 155 -9.14 -9.27 15.45
C ALA A 155 -8.93 -7.77 15.18
N PRO A 156 -9.93 -7.04 14.66
CA PRO A 156 -9.83 -5.59 14.56
C PRO A 156 -9.59 -4.96 15.93
N GLU A 157 -8.60 -4.07 16.03
CA GLU A 157 -8.26 -3.37 17.27
C GLU A 157 -8.39 -1.86 17.10
N GLY A 158 -8.73 -1.17 18.19
CA GLY A 158 -8.78 0.29 18.24
C GLY A 158 -9.91 0.88 17.39
N ASN A 159 -9.71 2.11 16.90
CA ASN A 159 -10.66 2.74 15.99
C ASN A 159 -10.65 2.01 14.64
N ALA A 160 -11.67 1.20 14.38
CA ALA A 160 -11.79 0.38 13.18
C ALA A 160 -12.92 0.85 12.27
N ILE A 161 -12.71 0.77 10.95
CA ILE A 161 -13.73 1.06 9.94
C ILE A 161 -13.77 -0.03 8.88
N ILE A 162 -14.92 -0.18 8.22
CA ILE A 162 -15.09 -1.04 7.05
C ILE A 162 -15.12 -0.17 5.80
N LEU A 163 -14.19 -0.39 4.88
CA LEU A 163 -14.20 0.28 3.59
C LEU A 163 -15.28 -0.34 2.70
N ASN A 164 -16.32 0.45 2.46
CA ASN A 164 -17.50 0.04 1.72
C ASN A 164 -17.88 1.12 0.70
N PRO A 165 -17.86 0.83 -0.61
CA PRO A 165 -18.29 1.81 -1.63
C PRO A 165 -19.75 2.25 -1.47
N TYR A 166 -20.57 1.48 -0.75
CA TYR A 166 -21.96 1.80 -0.41
C TYR A 166 -22.13 2.28 1.04
N GLY A 167 -21.05 2.67 1.71
CA GLY A 167 -21.10 3.21 3.07
C GLY A 167 -21.77 4.58 3.13
N GLU A 168 -22.44 4.86 4.24
CA GLU A 168 -23.10 6.14 4.48
C GLU A 168 -22.10 7.24 4.85
N ILE A 169 -20.98 6.88 5.48
CA ILE A 169 -19.96 7.83 5.91
C ILE A 169 -18.95 8.06 4.79
N GLU A 170 -18.72 9.31 4.40
CA GLU A 170 -17.67 9.66 3.44
C GLU A 170 -16.32 9.80 4.16
N ALA A 171 -15.26 9.23 3.57
CA ALA A 171 -13.92 9.28 4.12
C ALA A 171 -13.37 10.72 4.10
N THR A 172 -12.89 11.19 5.25
CA THR A 172 -12.12 12.42 5.37
C THR A 172 -10.66 12.10 5.71
N GLU A 173 -9.76 13.05 5.47
CA GLU A 173 -8.34 12.91 5.84
C GLU A 173 -8.16 12.71 7.34
N GLU A 174 -8.94 13.44 8.15
CA GLU A 174 -8.94 13.29 9.61
C GLU A 174 -9.42 11.91 10.05
N LEU A 175 -10.53 11.42 9.49
CA LEU A 175 -11.03 10.08 9.78
C LEU A 175 -9.99 9.01 9.45
N ILE A 176 -9.34 9.11 8.28
CA ILE A 176 -8.28 8.18 7.88
C ILE A 176 -7.10 8.23 8.87
N ARG A 177 -6.61 9.42 9.23
CA ARG A 177 -5.45 9.57 10.13
C ARG A 177 -5.73 9.08 11.56
N ASN A 178 -6.98 9.19 12.02
CA ASN A 178 -7.40 8.76 13.35
C ASN A 178 -7.87 7.29 13.42
N THR A 179 -7.92 6.61 12.27
CA THR A 179 -8.29 5.20 12.18
C THR A 179 -7.07 4.30 12.36
N GLN A 180 -7.20 3.30 13.22
CA GLN A 180 -6.14 2.34 13.52
C GLN A 180 -6.27 1.06 12.71
N THR A 181 -7.50 0.63 12.41
CA THR A 181 -7.75 -0.60 11.64
C THR A 181 -8.69 -0.36 10.46
N PHE A 182 -8.27 -0.80 9.27
CA PHE A 182 -9.04 -0.70 8.04
C PHE A 182 -9.42 -2.10 7.55
N ILE A 183 -10.71 -2.39 7.52
CA ILE A 183 -11.25 -3.66 7.01
C ILE A 183 -11.66 -3.47 5.56
N ILE A 184 -11.14 -4.33 4.68
CA ILE A 184 -11.34 -4.27 3.23
C ILE A 184 -11.89 -5.62 2.79
N GLY A 185 -12.99 -5.61 2.04
CA GLY A 185 -13.49 -6.83 1.41
C GLY A 185 -12.53 -7.33 0.34
N GLY A 186 -12.16 -8.60 0.42
CA GLY A 186 -11.54 -9.34 -0.68
C GLY A 186 -12.56 -9.64 -1.77
N ILE A 187 -13.09 -8.60 -2.41
CA ILE A 187 -14.20 -8.68 -3.37
C ILE A 187 -13.68 -8.25 -4.74
N ILE A 188 -13.80 -9.14 -5.73
CA ILE A 188 -13.53 -8.84 -7.14
C ILE A 188 -14.88 -8.88 -7.85
N ASP A 189 -15.43 -7.69 -8.11
CA ASP A 189 -16.76 -7.58 -8.69
C ASP A 189 -16.72 -7.35 -10.20
N ARG A 190 -16.88 -8.43 -10.98
CA ARG A 190 -17.11 -8.36 -12.44
C ARG A 190 -18.58 -8.56 -12.80
N SER A 191 -19.40 -8.98 -11.84
CA SER A 191 -20.76 -9.47 -12.04
C SER A 191 -21.84 -8.61 -11.35
N GLY A 192 -21.46 -7.46 -10.79
CA GLY A 192 -22.36 -6.44 -10.23
C GLY A 192 -22.83 -6.73 -8.81
N TRP A 193 -21.96 -7.23 -7.94
CA TRP A 193 -22.21 -7.52 -6.52
C TRP A 193 -22.45 -6.26 -5.69
N LYS A 194 -23.63 -5.65 -5.88
CA LYS A 194 -24.11 -4.56 -5.03
C LYS A 194 -24.18 -5.03 -3.58
N TYR A 195 -23.73 -4.18 -2.66
CA TYR A 195 -23.82 -4.39 -1.22
C TYR A 195 -23.06 -5.62 -0.66
N ALA A 196 -22.17 -6.25 -1.42
CA ALA A 196 -21.41 -7.42 -0.94
C ALA A 196 -20.54 -7.14 0.30
N THR A 197 -20.05 -5.91 0.48
CA THR A 197 -19.31 -5.55 1.70
C THR A 197 -20.19 -5.60 2.96
N TYR A 198 -21.50 -5.30 2.86
CA TYR A 198 -22.43 -5.45 3.99
C TYR A 198 -22.67 -6.93 4.31
N GLU A 199 -22.81 -7.78 3.28
CA GLU A 199 -22.92 -9.23 3.45
C GLU A 199 -21.66 -9.82 4.10
N MET A 200 -20.48 -9.44 3.63
CA MET A 200 -19.19 -9.83 4.22
C MET A 200 -19.12 -9.42 5.70
N ALA A 201 -19.47 -8.18 6.03
CA ALA A 201 -19.47 -7.70 7.40
C ALA A 201 -20.42 -8.52 8.30
N LYS A 202 -21.61 -8.88 7.80
CA LYS A 202 -22.56 -9.73 8.52
C LYS A 202 -22.02 -11.14 8.76
N ILE A 203 -21.39 -11.77 7.77
CA ILE A 203 -20.80 -13.11 7.87
C ILE A 203 -19.62 -13.10 8.87
N ALA A 204 -18.74 -12.13 8.74
CA ALA A 204 -17.56 -11.94 9.59
C ALA A 204 -17.90 -11.38 10.99
N LYS A 205 -19.17 -11.01 11.23
CA LYS A 205 -19.66 -10.38 12.46
C LYS A 205 -18.94 -9.08 12.80
N TYR A 206 -18.65 -8.27 11.79
CA TYR A 206 -18.11 -6.93 11.94
C TYR A 206 -19.25 -5.93 12.15
N ASP A 207 -19.17 -5.19 13.25
CA ASP A 207 -20.10 -4.12 13.62
C ASP A 207 -19.31 -2.80 13.77
N PHE A 208 -18.81 -2.31 12.64
CA PHE A 208 -17.99 -1.10 12.56
C PHE A 208 -18.57 -0.12 11.53
N PRO A 209 -18.25 1.18 11.64
CA PRO A 209 -18.70 2.17 10.68
C PRO A 209 -18.31 1.83 9.23
N HIS A 210 -19.29 1.88 8.32
CA HIS A 210 -19.07 1.68 6.89
C HIS A 210 -18.72 2.99 6.21
N VAL A 211 -17.50 3.08 5.69
CA VAL A 211 -16.91 4.30 5.14
C VAL A 211 -16.64 4.13 3.64
N LYS A 212 -17.13 5.06 2.82
CA LYS A 212 -16.84 5.14 1.38
C LYS A 212 -15.73 6.15 1.11
N ILE A 213 -14.77 5.78 0.27
CA ILE A 213 -13.81 6.73 -0.30
C ILE A 213 -14.46 7.30 -1.57
N ALA A 214 -14.59 8.62 -1.63
CA ALA A 214 -15.23 9.32 -2.75
C ALA A 214 -14.30 10.40 -3.31
N LEU A 215 -14.49 10.69 -4.60
CA LEU A 215 -13.85 11.78 -5.32
C LEU A 215 -14.92 12.79 -5.70
N ARG A 216 -14.98 13.92 -4.98
CA ARG A 216 -16.01 14.95 -5.15
C ARG A 216 -17.43 14.36 -5.06
N GLY A 217 -17.72 13.67 -3.96
CA GLY A 217 -19.03 13.08 -3.66
C GLY A 217 -19.44 11.86 -4.49
N SER A 218 -18.52 11.28 -5.28
CA SER A 218 -18.80 10.08 -6.08
C SER A 218 -17.72 9.03 -5.91
N THR A 219 -18.11 7.76 -5.79
CA THR A 219 -17.19 6.61 -5.81
C THR A 219 -16.72 6.27 -7.22
N VAL A 220 -17.39 6.79 -8.27
CA VAL A 220 -16.96 6.57 -9.66
C VAL A 220 -15.63 7.26 -9.93
N GLY A 221 -14.69 6.50 -10.48
CA GLY A 221 -13.32 6.96 -10.73
C GLY A 221 -12.40 6.85 -9.52
N VAL A 222 -12.88 6.36 -8.37
CA VAL A 222 -11.99 5.93 -7.28
C VAL A 222 -11.46 4.54 -7.62
N PRO A 223 -10.14 4.30 -7.58
CA PRO A 223 -9.59 2.97 -7.80
C PRO A 223 -10.22 1.92 -6.88
N ASP A 224 -10.68 0.81 -7.44
CA ASP A 224 -11.38 -0.27 -6.72
C ASP A 224 -10.46 -1.39 -6.25
N ARG A 225 -9.26 -1.51 -6.83
CA ARG A 225 -8.30 -2.56 -6.47
C ARG A 225 -7.83 -2.39 -5.04
N ILE A 226 -7.81 -3.48 -4.28
CA ILE A 226 -7.46 -3.53 -2.85
C ILE A 226 -6.09 -2.87 -2.59
N ASN A 227 -5.09 -3.20 -3.41
CA ASN A 227 -3.76 -2.63 -3.26
C ASN A 227 -3.71 -1.11 -3.50
N LYS A 228 -4.61 -0.58 -4.33
CA LYS A 228 -4.75 0.86 -4.59
C LYS A 228 -5.51 1.56 -3.48
N ILE A 229 -6.56 0.93 -2.95
CA ILE A 229 -7.25 1.42 -1.75
C ILE A 229 -6.28 1.54 -0.56
N ILE A 230 -5.46 0.51 -0.33
CA ILE A 230 -4.40 0.55 0.70
C ILE A 230 -3.39 1.67 0.42
N GLU A 231 -2.95 1.83 -0.83
CA GLU A 231 -2.02 2.90 -1.21
C GLU A 231 -2.63 4.31 -1.01
N ILE A 232 -3.94 4.48 -1.29
CA ILE A 232 -4.67 5.72 -1.01
C ILE A 232 -4.61 6.02 0.49
N ILE A 233 -5.01 5.06 1.32
CA ILE A 233 -5.05 5.22 2.76
C ILE A 233 -3.67 5.55 3.32
N LEU A 234 -2.63 4.80 2.93
CA LEU A 234 -1.28 5.04 3.43
C LEU A 234 -0.77 6.44 3.09
N ARG A 235 -0.94 6.89 1.84
CA ARG A 235 -0.51 8.25 1.44
C ARG A 235 -1.22 9.34 2.24
N VAL A 236 -2.53 9.19 2.43
CA VAL A 236 -3.32 10.13 3.23
C VAL A 236 -2.93 10.08 4.71
N TYR A 237 -2.83 8.89 5.28
CA TYR A 237 -2.39 8.66 6.66
C TYR A 237 -1.06 9.37 6.95
N TYR A 238 -0.15 9.38 5.98
CA TYR A 238 1.18 10.00 6.09
C TYR A 238 1.30 11.45 5.66
N GLY A 239 0.21 12.15 5.33
CA GLY A 239 0.29 13.59 5.07
C GLY A 239 -0.43 14.08 3.83
N GLU A 240 -0.66 13.22 2.84
CA GLU A 240 -1.13 13.67 1.54
C GLU A 240 -2.64 13.95 1.51
N LYS A 241 -3.06 14.81 0.58
CA LYS A 241 -4.48 15.16 0.42
C LYS A 241 -5.24 14.04 -0.28
N LEU A 242 -6.43 13.69 0.22
CA LEU A 242 -7.21 12.54 -0.28
C LEU A 242 -7.54 12.67 -1.77
N GLU A 243 -8.03 13.83 -2.20
CA GLU A 243 -8.36 14.08 -3.61
C GLU A 243 -7.15 13.89 -4.53
N ASN A 244 -6.01 14.49 -4.19
CA ASN A 244 -4.79 14.39 -4.99
C ASN A 244 -4.30 12.94 -5.11
N VAL A 245 -4.33 12.21 -4.00
CA VAL A 245 -3.90 10.81 -3.96
C VAL A 245 -4.79 9.93 -4.84
N ILE A 246 -6.11 10.15 -4.82
CA ILE A 246 -7.04 9.43 -5.70
C ILE A 246 -6.69 9.73 -7.17
N LEU A 247 -6.55 11.01 -7.54
CA LEU A 247 -6.24 11.43 -8.91
C LEU A 247 -4.91 10.86 -9.43
N ASP A 248 -3.89 10.78 -8.58
CA ASP A 248 -2.59 10.21 -8.90
C ASP A 248 -2.64 8.69 -9.14
N LEU A 249 -3.49 7.99 -8.39
CA LEU A 249 -3.56 6.52 -8.41
C LEU A 249 -4.58 5.97 -9.42
N GLN A 250 -5.41 6.84 -9.98
CA GLN A 250 -6.34 6.50 -11.06
C GLN A 250 -5.64 5.87 -12.25
N SER A 251 -6.20 4.75 -12.71
CA SER A 251 -5.90 4.20 -14.03
C SER A 251 -6.64 4.98 -15.13
N ASN A 252 -6.23 4.75 -16.37
CA ASN A 252 -6.96 5.29 -17.53
C ASN A 252 -8.43 4.82 -17.57
N ALA A 253 -8.74 3.63 -17.04
CA ALA A 253 -10.11 3.13 -16.98
C ALA A 253 -10.95 3.91 -15.95
N ASP A 254 -10.38 4.20 -14.79
CA ASP A 254 -11.03 4.98 -13.72
C ASP A 254 -11.38 6.38 -14.22
N LYS A 255 -10.41 7.05 -14.87
CA LYS A 255 -10.62 8.38 -15.48
C LYS A 255 -11.68 8.34 -16.57
N PHE A 256 -11.66 7.33 -17.43
CA PHE A 256 -12.66 7.18 -18.50
C PHE A 256 -14.07 7.01 -17.94
N ASN A 257 -14.26 6.12 -16.97
CA ASN A 257 -15.56 5.88 -16.34
C ASN A 257 -16.09 7.14 -15.64
N ARG A 258 -15.21 7.88 -14.96
CA ARG A 258 -15.58 9.16 -14.35
C ARG A 258 -16.02 10.20 -15.38
N LEU A 259 -15.27 10.34 -16.48
CA LEU A 259 -15.62 11.28 -17.55
C LEU A 259 -16.96 10.97 -18.21
N LEU A 260 -17.35 9.70 -18.34
CA LEU A 260 -18.69 9.34 -18.83
C LEU A 260 -19.80 9.85 -17.93
N VAL A 261 -19.64 9.70 -16.61
CA VAL A 261 -20.61 10.22 -15.63
C VAL A 261 -20.66 11.75 -15.67
N GLU A 262 -19.51 12.41 -15.70
CA GLU A 262 -19.47 13.88 -15.78
C GLU A 262 -20.01 14.42 -17.11
N LYS A 263 -19.84 13.69 -18.21
CA LYS A 263 -20.46 14.01 -19.51
C LYS A 263 -21.98 13.98 -19.42
N GLN A 264 -22.55 12.95 -18.79
CA GLN A 264 -24.01 12.84 -18.59
C GLN A 264 -24.56 13.97 -17.71
N LYS A 265 -23.75 14.47 -16.77
CA LYS A 265 -24.09 15.62 -15.90
C LYS A 265 -23.88 16.99 -16.57
N GLY A 266 -23.30 17.05 -17.76
CA GLY A 266 -22.99 18.31 -18.46
C GLY A 266 -21.66 18.98 -18.04
N ASN A 267 -20.86 18.35 -17.17
CA ASN A 267 -19.65 18.94 -16.57
C ASN A 267 -18.34 18.48 -17.25
N LEU A 268 -18.41 17.96 -18.47
CA LEU A 268 -17.28 17.30 -19.13
C LEU A 268 -16.02 18.19 -19.25
N LYS A 269 -16.17 19.46 -19.62
CA LYS A 269 -15.03 20.38 -19.82
C LYS A 269 -14.27 20.60 -18.50
N GLU A 270 -14.99 20.84 -17.42
CA GLU A 270 -14.40 20.99 -16.08
C GLU A 270 -13.73 19.67 -15.65
N ALA A 271 -14.42 18.54 -15.86
CA ALA A 271 -13.90 17.20 -15.55
C ALA A 271 -12.54 16.91 -16.19
N ILE A 272 -12.34 17.31 -17.44
CA ILE A 272 -11.07 17.14 -18.14
C ILE A 272 -9.93 17.92 -17.46
N GLN A 273 -10.21 19.14 -16.98
CA GLN A 273 -9.19 20.00 -16.37
C GLN A 273 -8.63 19.40 -15.07
N TRP A 274 -9.49 18.88 -14.20
CA TRP A 274 -9.06 18.35 -12.91
C TRP A 274 -8.68 16.85 -12.96
N LEU A 275 -9.29 16.03 -13.83
CA LEU A 275 -8.88 14.62 -14.00
C LEU A 275 -7.55 14.46 -14.73
N LYS A 276 -7.19 15.43 -15.58
CA LYS A 276 -6.00 15.39 -16.45
C LYS A 276 -5.86 14.02 -17.14
N PRO A 277 -6.85 13.59 -17.94
CA PRO A 277 -6.81 12.30 -18.62
C PRO A 277 -5.71 12.28 -19.68
N SER A 278 -5.19 11.09 -19.99
CA SER A 278 -4.26 10.94 -21.12
C SER A 278 -4.98 11.14 -22.46
N GLU A 279 -4.25 11.47 -23.52
CA GLU A 279 -4.81 11.57 -24.88
C GLU A 279 -5.53 10.30 -25.33
N LYS A 280 -5.05 9.12 -24.87
CA LYS A 280 -5.69 7.84 -25.17
C LYS A 280 -7.11 7.78 -24.60
N VAL A 281 -7.33 8.34 -23.40
CA VAL A 281 -8.65 8.41 -22.75
C VAL A 281 -9.55 9.41 -23.48
N LEU A 282 -9.02 10.59 -23.83
CA LEU A 282 -9.76 11.61 -24.59
C LEU A 282 -10.20 11.10 -25.97
N ARG A 283 -9.31 10.44 -26.71
CA ARG A 283 -9.62 9.80 -28.00
C ARG A 283 -10.73 8.76 -27.86
N ARG A 284 -10.70 7.94 -26.81
CA ARG A 284 -11.75 6.93 -26.54
C ARG A 284 -13.12 7.57 -26.26
N LEU A 285 -13.17 8.81 -25.77
CA LEU A 285 -14.40 9.57 -25.56
C LEU A 285 -14.88 10.32 -26.82
N GLY A 286 -14.17 10.20 -27.94
CA GLY A 286 -14.46 10.94 -29.18
C GLY A 286 -14.05 12.41 -29.13
N ILE A 287 -13.16 12.79 -28.22
CA ILE A 287 -12.65 14.16 -28.10
C ILE A 287 -11.32 14.22 -28.86
N GLN A 288 -11.27 14.97 -29.94
CA GLN A 288 -10.02 15.24 -30.65
C GLN A 288 -9.20 16.25 -29.83
N SER A 289 -7.94 15.92 -29.56
CA SER A 289 -6.97 16.91 -29.09
C SER A 289 -6.78 17.91 -30.23
N ASN A 290 -7.28 19.13 -30.10
CA ASN A 290 -6.84 20.19 -30.99
C ASN A 290 -5.37 20.43 -30.67
N SER A 291 -4.49 20.02 -31.58
CA SER A 291 -3.10 20.45 -31.61
C SER A 291 -3.07 21.97 -31.76
N ALA A 292 -2.64 22.65 -30.71
CA ALA A 292 -2.06 23.99 -30.74
C ALA A 292 -1.00 24.07 -29.64
#